data_AF-A0A0S3UC93-F1
#
_entry.id   AF-A0A0S3UC93-F1
#
_cell.length_a   1.000
_cell.length_b   1.000
_cell.length_c   1.000
_cell.angle_alpha   90.00
_cell.angle_beta   90.00
_cell.angle_gamma   90.00
#
_symmetry.space_group_name_H-M   'P 1'
#
loop_
_entity.id
_entity.type
_entity.pdbx_description
1 polymer ?
#
loop_
_entity_poly.entity_id
_entity_poly.type
_entity_poly.pdbx_seq_one_letter_code
_entity_poly.pdbx_strand_id
1 'polypeptide(L)'
;MMDFLPQLPKSDLDDRSFQDLVDEALLRIPRYCPEWTNFNPSDPGVTMIELFAWMTEQMLQRFNQVPRRNYVAFLELLGVRLQPPMPARTDLTFYLNTNLSEPYTIAQNTEVATLRTEAESAIVFSTDQDLTIDVPMLRHFLTAETVEDQPANLRDCFTNRWIQTSDGAWSGAEQCLFAEQPQPGNCFYLEGVMHFC
;
A
#
# COMPACT_ATOMS: atom_id res chain seq x y z
N MET A 1 -6.30 4.45 -18.06
CA MET A 1 -5.59 5.60 -18.67
C MET A 1 -4.08 5.39 -18.53
N MET A 2 -3.55 4.31 -19.13
CA MET A 2 -2.11 3.96 -19.14
C MET A 2 -1.77 3.26 -20.47
N ASP A 3 -2.36 3.71 -21.58
CA ASP A 3 -2.09 3.22 -22.94
C ASP A 3 -1.32 4.26 -23.79
N PHE A 4 -0.58 5.17 -23.12
CA PHE A 4 0.20 6.23 -23.79
C PHE A 4 1.71 5.96 -23.82
N LEU A 5 2.16 4.72 -23.55
CA LEU A 5 3.56 4.37 -23.81
C LEU A 5 3.63 3.62 -25.15
N PRO A 6 3.64 4.31 -26.30
CA PRO A 6 3.99 3.67 -27.56
C PRO A 6 5.38 3.05 -27.34
N GLN A 7 5.53 1.80 -27.76
CA GLN A 7 6.74 0.98 -27.66
C GLN A 7 7.99 1.86 -27.63
N LEU A 8 8.55 2.05 -26.43
CA LEU A 8 9.81 2.75 -26.27
C LEU A 8 10.84 2.03 -27.17
N PRO A 9 11.75 2.77 -27.84
CA PRO A 9 12.74 2.16 -28.72
C PRO A 9 13.41 1.00 -28.00
N LYS A 10 13.53 -0.14 -28.70
CA LYS A 10 14.15 -1.38 -28.21
C LYS A 10 15.40 -1.00 -27.41
N SER A 11 15.51 -1.48 -26.17
CA SER A 11 16.63 -1.14 -25.28
C SER A 11 17.98 -1.45 -25.92
N ASP A 12 17.99 -2.45 -26.80
CA ASP A 12 19.15 -2.86 -27.57
C ASP A 12 19.08 -2.21 -28.96
N LEU A 13 19.94 -1.21 -29.15
CA LEU A 13 20.14 -0.54 -30.43
C LEU A 13 20.91 -1.44 -31.41
N ASP A 14 21.76 -2.31 -30.87
CA ASP A 14 22.49 -3.35 -31.58
C ASP A 14 22.58 -4.58 -30.67
N ASP A 15 22.05 -5.72 -31.10
CA ASP A 15 21.93 -6.95 -30.32
C ASP A 15 22.94 -8.04 -30.72
N ARG A 16 23.95 -7.70 -31.53
CA ARG A 16 25.01 -8.64 -31.92
C ARG A 16 25.85 -9.07 -30.73
N SER A 17 25.96 -10.38 -30.54
CA SER A 17 26.86 -11.00 -29.58
C SER A 17 28.27 -11.16 -30.14
N PHE A 18 29.22 -11.52 -29.27
CA PHE A 18 30.56 -11.93 -29.68
C PHE A 18 30.53 -12.97 -30.82
N GLN A 19 29.68 -14.00 -30.70
CA GLN A 19 29.64 -15.08 -31.69
C GLN A 19 29.14 -14.57 -33.04
N ASP A 20 28.11 -13.72 -33.03
CA ASP A 20 27.59 -13.10 -34.25
C ASP A 20 28.69 -12.30 -34.97
N LEU A 21 29.49 -11.54 -34.20
CA LEU A 21 30.59 -10.75 -34.74
C LEU A 21 31.72 -11.60 -35.29
N VAL A 22 32.06 -12.72 -34.64
CA VAL A 22 33.06 -13.68 -35.13
C VAL A 22 32.59 -14.34 -36.41
N ASP A 23 31.36 -14.86 -36.43
CA ASP A 23 30.80 -15.54 -37.60
C ASP A 23 30.68 -14.60 -38.80
N GLU A 24 30.23 -13.37 -38.57
CA GLU A 24 30.13 -12.32 -39.59
C GLU A 24 31.50 -11.95 -40.17
N ALA A 25 32.56 -11.95 -39.34
CA ALA A 25 33.92 -11.70 -39.79
C ALA A 25 34.49 -12.88 -40.59
N LEU A 26 34.29 -14.12 -40.11
CA LEU A 26 34.74 -15.34 -40.79
C LEU A 26 34.09 -15.48 -42.17
N LEU A 27 32.78 -15.21 -42.28
CA LEU A 27 32.03 -15.21 -43.55
C LEU A 27 32.59 -14.23 -44.59
N ARG A 28 33.28 -13.17 -44.15
CA ARG A 28 33.86 -12.15 -45.02
C ARG A 28 35.25 -12.51 -45.52
N ILE A 29 35.99 -13.40 -44.84
CA ILE A 29 37.38 -13.71 -45.19
C ILE A 29 37.55 -14.12 -46.66
N PRO A 30 36.76 -15.04 -47.24
CA PRO A 30 36.96 -15.48 -48.62
C PRO A 30 36.85 -14.34 -49.66
N ARG A 31 36.14 -13.25 -49.31
CA ARG A 31 35.97 -12.07 -50.17
C ARG A 31 37.14 -11.10 -50.06
N TYR A 32 37.66 -10.88 -48.85
CA TYR A 32 38.65 -9.83 -48.59
C TYR A 32 40.10 -10.34 -48.55
N CYS A 33 40.31 -11.58 -48.10
CA CYS A 33 41.62 -12.20 -47.96
C CYS A 33 41.57 -13.65 -48.50
N PRO A 34 41.38 -13.85 -49.81
CA PRO A 34 41.29 -15.19 -50.42
C PRO A 34 42.55 -16.04 -50.22
N GLU A 35 43.70 -15.43 -49.97
CA GLU A 35 44.97 -16.10 -49.64
C GLU A 35 45.00 -16.72 -48.24
N TRP A 36 44.10 -16.29 -47.35
CA TRP A 36 44.02 -16.84 -46.00
C TRP A 36 43.14 -18.09 -46.00
N THR A 37 43.75 -19.26 -45.84
CA THR A 37 43.07 -20.56 -45.98
C THR A 37 42.91 -21.34 -44.68
N ASN A 38 43.51 -20.86 -43.58
CA ASN A 38 43.48 -21.52 -42.27
C ASN A 38 42.54 -20.77 -41.32
N PHE A 39 41.36 -21.33 -41.06
CA PHE A 39 40.35 -20.75 -40.17
C PHE A 39 40.23 -21.49 -38.84
N ASN A 40 41.26 -22.23 -38.43
CA ASN A 40 41.25 -22.94 -37.16
C ASN A 40 41.30 -21.94 -35.98
N PRO A 41 40.71 -22.25 -34.82
CA PRO A 41 40.78 -21.39 -33.63
C PRO A 41 42.21 -21.09 -33.15
N SER A 42 43.18 -21.95 -33.47
CA SER A 42 44.59 -21.75 -33.15
C SER A 42 45.32 -20.83 -34.14
N ASP A 43 44.65 -20.39 -35.21
CA ASP A 43 45.22 -19.43 -36.16
C ASP A 43 45.30 -18.04 -35.52
N PRO A 44 46.47 -17.37 -35.54
CA PRO A 44 46.63 -16.08 -34.90
C PRO A 44 45.73 -14.99 -35.51
N GLY A 45 45.34 -15.11 -36.78
CA GLY A 45 44.37 -14.20 -37.40
C GLY A 45 42.96 -14.39 -36.83
N VAL A 46 42.55 -15.64 -36.58
CA VAL A 46 41.27 -15.94 -35.91
C VAL A 46 41.28 -15.40 -34.48
N THR A 47 42.36 -15.57 -33.74
CA THR A 47 42.50 -14.98 -32.38
C THR A 47 42.36 -13.44 -32.40
N MET A 48 42.87 -12.76 -33.43
CA MET A 48 42.68 -11.32 -33.58
C MET A 48 41.22 -10.96 -33.86
N ILE A 49 40.51 -11.74 -34.69
CA ILE A 49 39.07 -11.56 -34.94
C ILE A 49 38.30 -11.70 -33.62
N GLU A 50 38.58 -12.75 -32.83
CA GLU A 50 37.97 -12.96 -31.52
C GLU A 50 38.23 -11.77 -30.59
N LEU A 51 39.48 -11.30 -30.49
CA LEU A 51 39.82 -10.15 -29.65
C LEU A 51 39.03 -8.88 -30.05
N PHE A 52 38.93 -8.58 -31.35
CA PHE A 52 38.18 -7.43 -31.84
C PHE A 52 36.67 -7.60 -31.68
N ALA A 53 36.14 -8.81 -31.87
CA ALA A 53 34.74 -9.13 -31.59
C ALA A 53 34.41 -8.89 -30.12
N TRP A 54 35.27 -9.33 -29.20
CA TRP A 54 35.10 -9.09 -27.78
C TRP A 54 35.12 -7.59 -27.44
N MET A 55 36.11 -6.85 -27.93
CA MET A 55 36.16 -5.39 -27.70
C MET A 55 34.92 -4.68 -28.24
N THR A 56 34.42 -5.11 -29.41
CA THR A 56 33.23 -4.54 -30.03
C THR A 56 31.98 -4.85 -29.21
N GLU A 57 31.80 -6.09 -28.76
CA GLU A 57 30.70 -6.47 -27.87
C GLU A 57 30.69 -5.62 -26.59
N GLN A 58 31.85 -5.38 -25.98
CA GLN A 58 31.97 -4.48 -24.82
C GLN A 58 31.56 -3.03 -25.14
N MET A 59 31.82 -2.55 -26.35
CA MET A 59 31.35 -1.23 -26.81
C MET A 59 29.83 -1.22 -27.05
N LEU A 60 29.28 -2.26 -27.68
CA LEU A 60 27.84 -2.40 -27.92
C LEU A 60 27.05 -2.43 -26.59
N GLN A 61 27.56 -3.16 -25.58
CA GLN A 61 26.97 -3.19 -24.23
C GLN A 61 26.85 -1.80 -23.59
N ARG A 62 27.80 -0.89 -23.85
CA ARG A 62 27.76 0.50 -23.36
C ARG A 62 26.83 1.37 -24.20
N PHE A 63 26.83 1.16 -25.51
CA PHE A 63 25.98 1.89 -26.44
C PHE A 63 24.48 1.64 -26.15
N ASN A 64 24.12 0.40 -25.84
CA ASN A 64 22.75 0.03 -25.46
C ASN A 64 22.27 0.66 -24.13
N GLN A 65 23.15 1.31 -23.35
CA GLN A 65 22.75 2.06 -22.15
C GLN A 65 22.33 3.51 -22.46
N VAL A 66 22.64 4.01 -23.66
CA VAL A 66 22.34 5.40 -24.07
C VAL A 66 20.84 5.72 -24.06
N PRO A 67 19.94 4.87 -24.58
CA PRO A 67 18.50 5.14 -24.56
C PRO A 67 17.96 5.39 -23.15
N ARG A 68 18.36 4.54 -22.19
CA ARG A 68 17.95 4.67 -20.78
C ARG A 68 18.46 5.97 -20.16
N ARG A 69 19.71 6.34 -20.42
CA ARG A 69 20.28 7.59 -19.92
C ARG A 69 19.58 8.82 -20.49
N ASN A 70 19.27 8.81 -21.78
CA ASN A 70 18.54 9.89 -22.43
C ASN A 70 17.12 10.01 -21.89
N TYR A 71 16.43 8.89 -21.66
CA TYR A 71 15.10 8.88 -21.05
C TYR A 71 15.08 9.58 -19.69
N VAL A 72 16.04 9.25 -18.81
CA VAL A 72 16.17 9.92 -17.50
C VAL A 72 16.44 11.41 -17.66
N ALA A 73 17.35 11.80 -18.56
CA ALA A 73 17.64 13.21 -18.81
C ALA A 73 16.42 13.98 -19.34
N PHE A 74 15.60 13.39 -20.21
CA PHE A 74 14.35 14.00 -20.67
C PHE A 74 13.33 14.16 -19.54
N LEU A 75 13.19 13.15 -18.65
CA LEU A 75 12.34 13.27 -17.46
C LEU A 75 12.80 14.40 -16.55
N GLU A 76 14.11 14.52 -16.32
CA GLU A 76 14.68 15.58 -15.50
C GLU A 76 14.43 16.98 -16.08
N LEU A 77 14.54 17.12 -17.41
CA LEU A 77 14.26 18.36 -18.16
C LEU A 77 12.78 18.76 -18.10
N LEU A 78 11.86 17.78 -18.14
CA LEU A 78 10.42 18.01 -17.95
C LEU A 78 10.06 18.36 -16.51
N GLY A 79 11.04 18.39 -15.59
CA GLY A 79 10.81 18.66 -14.18
C GLY A 79 10.25 17.49 -13.41
N VAL A 80 10.24 16.28 -13.98
CA VAL A 80 9.87 15.06 -13.26
C VAL A 80 10.94 14.80 -12.21
N ARG A 81 10.48 14.53 -10.98
CA ARG A 81 11.33 14.21 -9.84
C ARG A 81 10.81 12.93 -9.20
N LEU A 82 11.73 12.14 -8.66
CA LEU A 82 11.35 10.99 -7.84
C LEU A 82 10.58 11.51 -6.61
N GLN A 83 9.46 10.86 -6.30
CA GLN A 83 8.73 11.17 -5.09
C GLN A 83 9.60 10.82 -3.88
N PRO A 84 9.68 11.69 -2.87
CA PRO A 84 10.37 11.34 -1.64
C PRO A 84 9.68 10.14 -0.98
N PRO A 85 10.39 9.37 -0.14
CA PRO A 85 9.77 8.33 0.65
C PRO A 85 8.65 8.94 1.51
N MET A 86 7.46 8.34 1.45
CA MET A 86 6.32 8.75 2.26
C MET A 86 6.22 7.86 3.51
N PRO A 87 5.94 8.43 4.70
CA PRO A 87 5.73 7.63 5.91
C PRO A 87 4.51 6.73 5.73
N ALA A 88 4.61 5.50 6.26
CA ALA A 88 3.48 4.59 6.29
C ALA A 88 2.41 5.11 7.28
N ARG A 89 1.14 4.94 6.93
CA ARG A 89 -0.01 5.28 7.78
C ARG A 89 -0.94 4.08 7.88
N THR A 90 -1.52 3.88 9.05
CA THR A 90 -2.52 2.85 9.32
C THR A 90 -3.47 3.33 10.39
N ASP A 91 -4.69 2.79 10.37
CA ASP A 91 -5.64 3.00 11.45
C ASP A 91 -5.26 2.16 12.67
N LEU A 92 -5.51 2.72 13.86
CA LEU A 92 -5.28 2.06 15.15
C LEU A 92 -6.59 2.06 15.93
N THR A 93 -6.84 0.97 16.66
CA THR A 93 -7.98 0.87 17.58
C THR A 93 -7.47 0.66 18.99
N PHE A 94 -7.86 1.56 19.90
CA PHE A 94 -7.58 1.42 21.32
C PHE A 94 -8.77 0.79 22.02
N TYR A 95 -8.54 -0.32 22.72
CA TYR A 95 -9.55 -0.95 23.56
C TYR A 95 -9.33 -0.58 25.02
N LEU A 96 -10.39 -0.12 25.67
CA LEU A 96 -10.38 0.13 27.11
C LEU A 96 -10.41 -1.20 27.88
N ASN A 97 -9.54 -1.35 28.86
CA ASN A 97 -9.55 -2.49 29.77
C ASN A 97 -10.33 -2.22 31.07
N THR A 98 -10.64 -0.95 31.34
CA THR A 98 -11.44 -0.50 32.49
C THR A 98 -12.39 0.61 32.08
N ASN A 99 -13.50 0.75 32.80
CA ASN A 99 -14.38 1.90 32.63
C ASN A 99 -13.66 3.19 33.06
N LEU A 100 -13.81 4.23 32.25
CA LEU A 100 -13.33 5.57 32.56
C LEU A 100 -14.48 6.37 33.19
N SER A 101 -14.20 7.05 34.31
CA SER A 101 -15.17 7.97 34.95
C SER A 101 -15.11 9.38 34.38
N GLU A 102 -14.01 9.72 33.70
CA GLU A 102 -13.75 11.03 33.08
C GLU A 102 -13.17 10.82 31.67
N PRO A 103 -13.34 11.79 30.75
CA PRO A 103 -12.75 11.72 29.43
C PRO A 103 -11.23 11.53 29.48
N TYR A 104 -10.70 10.62 28.68
CA TYR A 104 -9.28 10.31 28.62
C TYR A 104 -8.70 10.64 27.25
N THR A 105 -7.65 11.46 27.21
CA THR A 105 -6.98 11.84 25.95
C THR A 105 -5.69 11.07 25.76
N ILE A 106 -5.59 10.37 24.63
CA ILE A 106 -4.34 9.84 24.10
C ILE A 106 -3.70 10.95 23.28
N ALA A 107 -2.55 11.44 23.71
CA ALA A 107 -1.88 12.55 23.05
C ALA A 107 -1.36 12.16 21.65
N GLN A 108 -1.24 13.15 20.77
CA GLN A 108 -0.44 13.06 19.55
C GLN A 108 1.00 12.65 19.90
N ASN A 109 1.67 11.99 18.96
CA ASN A 109 2.98 11.40 19.15
C ASN A 109 3.05 10.26 20.18
N THR A 110 1.91 9.64 20.53
CA THR A 110 1.93 8.40 21.31
C THR A 110 2.52 7.30 20.45
N GLU A 111 3.60 6.69 20.93
CA GLU A 111 4.31 5.63 20.21
C GLU A 111 3.58 4.30 20.35
N VAL A 112 3.35 3.64 19.22
CA VAL A 112 2.85 2.27 19.12
C VAL A 112 3.80 1.45 18.27
N ALA A 113 4.01 0.19 18.61
CA ALA A 113 4.96 -0.66 17.91
C ALA A 113 4.31 -1.95 17.44
N THR A 114 4.77 -2.46 16.29
CA THR A 114 4.47 -3.83 15.89
C THR A 114 5.13 -4.84 16.84
N LEU A 115 4.64 -6.07 16.84
CA LEU A 115 5.27 -7.14 17.60
C LEU A 115 6.67 -7.41 17.04
N ARG A 116 7.68 -7.35 17.91
CA ARG A 116 9.02 -7.83 17.57
C ARG A 116 9.00 -9.34 17.42
N THR A 117 9.51 -9.85 16.31
CA THR A 117 9.73 -11.29 16.10
C THR A 117 11.24 -11.60 16.16
N GLU A 118 11.62 -12.88 16.10
CA GLU A 118 13.05 -13.24 16.02
C GLU A 118 13.70 -12.77 14.70
N ALA A 119 12.91 -12.65 13.63
CA ALA A 119 13.37 -12.27 12.31
C ALA A 119 13.29 -10.76 12.04
N GLU A 120 12.40 -10.04 12.71
CA GLU A 120 12.10 -8.63 12.42
C GLU A 120 12.08 -7.75 13.68
N SER A 121 12.79 -6.63 13.60
CA SER A 121 12.72 -5.57 14.61
C SER A 121 11.33 -4.92 14.61
N ALA A 122 10.85 -4.52 15.79
CA ALA A 122 9.61 -3.77 15.91
C ALA A 122 9.68 -2.45 15.12
N ILE A 123 8.63 -2.16 14.37
CA ILE A 123 8.45 -0.89 13.66
C ILE A 123 7.61 0.00 14.57
N VAL A 124 8.15 1.17 14.90
CA VAL A 124 7.47 2.16 15.74
C VAL A 124 6.73 3.15 14.84
N PHE A 125 5.46 3.34 15.16
CA PHE A 125 4.58 4.37 14.62
C PHE A 125 4.23 5.35 15.74
N SER A 126 3.75 6.53 15.37
CA SER A 126 3.27 7.55 16.29
C SER A 126 1.87 8.00 15.90
N THR A 127 1.02 8.34 16.87
CA THR A 127 -0.28 8.95 16.57
C THR A 127 -0.11 10.33 15.94
N ASP A 128 -0.87 10.60 14.87
CA ASP A 128 -0.79 11.86 14.12
C ASP A 128 -1.52 13.02 14.83
N GLN A 129 -2.47 12.72 15.71
CA GLN A 129 -3.30 13.70 16.42
C GLN A 129 -3.72 13.17 17.80
N ASP A 130 -4.23 14.07 18.65
CA ASP A 130 -4.86 13.71 19.91
C ASP A 130 -6.14 12.89 19.63
N LEU A 131 -6.38 11.86 20.44
CA LEU A 131 -7.61 11.07 20.43
C LEU A 131 -8.25 11.18 21.82
N THR A 132 -9.40 11.83 21.91
CA THR A 132 -10.16 11.87 23.16
C THR A 132 -11.19 10.75 23.19
N ILE A 133 -11.06 9.89 24.21
CA ILE A 133 -12.00 8.82 24.52
C ILE A 133 -12.96 9.37 25.59
N ASP A 134 -14.19 9.67 25.17
CA ASP A 134 -15.24 10.15 26.07
C ASP A 134 -15.98 8.98 26.75
N VAL A 135 -16.69 9.28 27.83
CA VAL A 135 -17.55 8.32 28.53
C VAL A 135 -18.78 8.06 27.65
N PRO A 136 -19.02 6.81 27.19
CA PRO A 136 -20.14 6.53 26.30
C PRO A 136 -21.46 6.78 27.04
N MET A 137 -22.30 7.66 26.47
CA MET A 137 -23.63 7.93 27.00
C MET A 137 -24.69 7.35 26.09
N LEU A 138 -25.62 6.58 26.67
CA LEU A 138 -26.82 6.13 25.98
C LEU A 138 -27.82 7.30 25.97
N ARG A 139 -28.20 7.78 24.78
CA ARG A 139 -29.16 8.88 24.65
C ARG A 139 -30.58 8.39 24.50
N HIS A 140 -30.79 7.36 23.69
CA HIS A 140 -32.11 6.81 23.43
C HIS A 140 -32.11 5.30 23.51
N PHE A 141 -33.21 4.77 24.06
CA PHE A 141 -33.54 3.37 24.03
C PHE A 141 -34.87 3.26 23.30
N LEU A 142 -34.83 2.82 22.04
CA LEU A 142 -35.98 2.83 21.15
C LEU A 142 -36.49 1.41 20.93
N THR A 143 -37.80 1.22 20.83
CA THR A 143 -38.40 -0.06 20.46
C THR A 143 -39.29 0.09 19.22
N ALA A 144 -39.35 -0.98 18.42
CA ALA A 144 -40.21 -1.11 17.25
C ALA A 144 -40.84 -2.51 17.19
N GLU A 145 -42.03 -2.60 16.59
CA GLU A 145 -42.75 -3.87 16.41
C GLU A 145 -42.16 -4.72 15.27
N THR A 146 -41.52 -4.08 14.29
CA THR A 146 -40.92 -4.71 13.12
C THR A 146 -39.55 -4.11 12.81
N VAL A 147 -38.61 -4.96 12.39
CA VAL A 147 -37.30 -4.52 11.89
C VAL A 147 -37.48 -3.82 10.54
N GLU A 148 -37.13 -2.54 10.50
CA GLU A 148 -37.13 -1.72 9.28
C GLU A 148 -35.77 -1.06 9.09
N ASP A 149 -35.34 -0.85 7.85
CA ASP A 149 -34.09 -0.14 7.53
C ASP A 149 -34.16 1.36 7.89
N GLN A 150 -35.37 1.94 7.83
CA GLN A 150 -35.66 3.30 8.29
C GLN A 150 -36.94 3.27 9.12
N PRO A 151 -36.85 3.02 10.44
CA PRO A 151 -38.02 2.85 11.27
C PRO A 151 -38.81 4.17 11.39
N ALA A 152 -40.07 4.16 10.95
CA ALA A 152 -40.94 5.35 10.96
C ALA A 152 -41.65 5.56 12.31
N ASN A 153 -41.87 4.48 13.07
CA ASN A 153 -42.50 4.51 14.39
C ASN A 153 -41.57 3.92 15.44
N LEU A 154 -40.86 4.81 16.12
CA LEU A 154 -39.99 4.47 17.25
C LEU A 154 -40.65 4.92 18.54
N ARG A 155 -40.73 4.01 19.51
CA ARG A 155 -41.12 4.37 20.86
C ARG A 155 -39.86 4.57 21.69
N ASP A 156 -39.58 5.80 22.11
CA ASP A 156 -38.56 6.04 23.11
C ASP A 156 -39.06 5.57 24.48
N CYS A 157 -38.39 4.55 25.00
CA CYS A 157 -38.67 3.99 26.31
C CYS A 157 -37.77 4.63 27.39
N PHE A 158 -36.85 5.51 27.01
CA PHE A 158 -35.84 6.08 27.90
C PHE A 158 -36.26 7.43 28.48
N THR A 159 -36.81 8.34 27.65
CA THR A 159 -37.15 9.71 28.07
C THR A 159 -38.16 9.73 29.23
N ASN A 160 -37.90 10.55 30.25
CA ASN A 160 -38.75 10.78 31.44
C ASN A 160 -38.99 9.57 32.37
N ARG A 161 -38.36 8.41 32.15
CA ARG A 161 -38.55 7.21 32.99
C ARG A 161 -37.31 6.74 33.73
N TRP A 162 -36.14 7.02 33.17
CA TRP A 162 -34.86 6.71 33.76
C TRP A 162 -34.06 8.00 33.89
N ILE A 163 -33.48 8.21 35.07
CA ILE A 163 -32.66 9.37 35.40
C ILE A 163 -31.28 8.86 35.79
N GLN A 164 -30.25 9.45 35.19
CA GLN A 164 -28.88 9.21 35.58
C GLN A 164 -28.60 10.01 36.86
N THR A 165 -28.21 9.30 37.93
CA THR A 165 -27.75 9.95 39.16
C THR A 165 -26.35 10.53 38.96
N SER A 166 -25.92 11.40 39.89
CA SER A 166 -24.61 12.07 39.87
C SER A 166 -23.42 11.12 39.74
N ASP A 167 -23.59 9.87 40.13
CA ASP A 167 -22.55 8.84 40.15
C ASP A 167 -22.49 8.05 38.84
N GLY A 168 -23.25 8.47 37.81
CA GLY A 168 -23.31 7.84 36.50
C GLY A 168 -24.24 6.62 36.43
N ALA A 169 -24.79 6.15 37.56
CA ALA A 169 -25.75 5.06 37.61
C ALA A 169 -27.13 5.49 37.09
N TRP A 170 -27.82 4.57 36.41
CA TRP A 170 -29.17 4.79 35.94
C TRP A 170 -30.18 4.27 36.96
N SER A 171 -31.16 5.10 37.31
CA SER A 171 -32.27 4.71 38.19
C SER A 171 -33.61 4.97 37.50
N GLY A 172 -34.53 4.01 37.60
CA GLY A 172 -35.83 4.09 36.95
C GLY A 172 -36.68 2.85 37.22
N ALA A 173 -37.94 2.88 36.79
CA ALA A 173 -38.83 1.74 36.89
C ALA A 173 -38.49 0.68 35.84
N GLU A 174 -38.63 -0.60 36.20
CA GLU A 174 -38.57 -1.71 35.22
C GLU A 174 -39.56 -1.47 34.08
N GLN A 175 -39.11 -1.71 32.85
CA GLN A 175 -39.92 -1.52 31.66
C GLN A 175 -39.98 -2.79 30.84
N CYS A 176 -41.20 -3.13 30.42
CA CYS A 176 -41.42 -4.15 29.41
C CYS A 176 -41.01 -3.60 28.05
N LEU A 177 -39.88 -4.08 27.53
CA LEU A 177 -39.38 -3.72 26.20
C LEU A 177 -40.26 -4.27 25.07
N PHE A 178 -40.90 -5.41 25.34
CA PHE A 178 -41.85 -6.07 24.45
C PHE A 178 -43.19 -6.27 25.17
N ALA A 179 -44.25 -6.51 24.39
CA ALA A 179 -45.51 -6.98 24.95
C ALA A 179 -45.34 -8.33 25.67
N GLU A 180 -46.27 -8.70 26.55
CA GLU A 180 -46.25 -9.97 27.29
C GLU A 180 -46.08 -11.20 26.38
N GLN A 181 -46.53 -11.11 25.12
CA GLN A 181 -46.27 -12.09 24.07
C GLN A 181 -45.47 -11.43 22.93
N PRO A 182 -44.13 -11.55 22.92
CA PRO A 182 -43.30 -10.99 21.84
C PRO A 182 -43.56 -11.72 20.52
N GLN A 183 -43.62 -10.97 19.43
CA GLN A 183 -43.79 -11.51 18.08
C GLN A 183 -42.45 -11.58 17.35
N PRO A 184 -42.27 -12.52 16.40
CA PRO A 184 -41.13 -12.49 15.49
C PRO A 184 -41.10 -11.16 14.71
N GLY A 185 -40.01 -10.41 14.82
CA GLY A 185 -39.86 -9.09 14.19
C GLY A 185 -39.74 -7.94 15.17
N ASN A 186 -40.15 -8.11 16.43
CA ASN A 186 -39.94 -7.10 17.47
C ASN A 186 -38.44 -6.85 17.67
N CYS A 187 -38.04 -5.58 17.69
CA CYS A 187 -36.64 -5.19 17.85
C CYS A 187 -36.50 -3.95 18.74
N PHE A 188 -35.29 -3.77 19.27
CA PHE A 188 -34.90 -2.57 19.99
C PHE A 188 -33.64 -1.99 19.35
N TYR A 189 -33.51 -0.67 19.45
CA TYR A 189 -32.39 0.09 18.94
C TYR A 189 -31.78 0.89 20.11
N LEU A 190 -30.47 0.79 20.26
CA LEU A 190 -29.72 1.59 21.22
C LEU A 190 -29.01 2.70 20.47
N GLU A 191 -29.32 3.94 20.81
CA GLU A 191 -28.60 5.10 20.31
C GLU A 191 -27.72 5.65 21.43
N GLY A 192 -26.43 5.38 21.32
CA GLY A 192 -25.41 5.98 22.14
C GLY A 192 -24.66 7.06 21.38
N VAL A 193 -24.16 8.05 22.09
CA VAL A 193 -23.17 8.98 21.53
C VAL A 193 -21.80 8.56 22.03
N MET A 194 -20.97 8.12 21.09
CA MET A 194 -19.53 8.02 21.28
C MET A 194 -18.89 9.13 20.48
N HIS A 195 -18.41 10.17 21.16
CA HIS A 195 -17.54 11.15 20.53
C HIS A 195 -16.13 10.58 20.52
N PHE A 196 -15.69 10.11 19.35
CA PHE A 196 -14.29 9.93 19.04
C PHE A 196 -13.88 11.15 18.21
N CYS A 197 -13.22 12.11 18.85
CA CYS A 197 -12.56 13.22 18.17
C CYS A 197 -11.05 13.03 18.24
#